data_AF-A0A9Q8ZXD3-F1
#
_entry.id   AF-A0A9Q8ZXD3-F1
#
_cell.length_a   1.000
_cell.length_b   1.000
_cell.length_c   1.000
_cell.angle_alpha   90.00
_cell.angle_beta   90.00
_cell.angle_gamma   90.00
#
_symmetry.space_group_name_H-M   'P 1'
#
loop_
_entity.id
_entity.type
_entity.pdbx_description
1 polymer ?
#
loop_
_entity_poly.entity_id
_entity_poly.type
_entity_poly.pdbx_seq_one_letter_code
_entity_poly.pdbx_strand_id
1 'polypeptide(L)'
;MSALLALAVQAATLPHSSSRRQMSQARLNAMADACHAPRKWVELRGREVVFKANPDAEYKKIECMLRKIRAVVDMTNIGFVGNDQISEDK
;
A
#
# COMPACT_ATOMS: atom_id res chain seq x y z
N MET A 1 -61.29 -11.95 -0.83
CA MET A 1 -59.97 -12.47 -1.24
C MET A 1 -59.08 -11.31 -1.64
N SER A 2 -58.06 -10.97 -0.87
CA SER A 2 -56.89 -10.20 -1.32
C SER A 2 -55.84 -10.24 -0.21
N ALA A 3 -54.90 -11.17 -0.33
CA ALA A 3 -53.71 -11.24 0.52
C ALA A 3 -52.65 -10.32 -0.10
N LEU A 4 -52.27 -9.27 0.61
CA LEU A 4 -51.22 -8.33 0.21
C LEU A 4 -49.87 -9.06 0.20
N LEU A 5 -49.25 -9.17 -0.98
CA LEU A 5 -47.91 -9.67 -1.16
C LEU A 5 -46.89 -8.73 -0.50
N ALA A 6 -46.22 -9.20 0.55
CA ALA A 6 -45.03 -8.56 1.07
C ALA A 6 -43.82 -8.92 0.19
N LEU A 7 -43.42 -8.00 -0.68
CA LEU A 7 -42.16 -8.08 -1.42
C LEU A 7 -40.99 -7.75 -0.49
N ALA A 8 -40.32 -8.81 0.00
CA ALA A 8 -39.07 -8.68 0.74
C ALA A 8 -37.95 -8.21 -0.20
N VAL A 9 -37.61 -6.91 -0.13
CA VAL A 9 -36.41 -6.37 -0.78
C VAL A 9 -35.21 -6.76 0.06
N GLN A 10 -34.65 -7.94 -0.21
CA GLN A 10 -33.29 -8.26 0.19
C GLN A 10 -32.37 -7.58 -0.83
N ALA A 11 -32.13 -6.29 -0.62
CA ALA A 11 -31.02 -5.61 -1.28
C ALA A 11 -29.75 -6.32 -0.81
N ALA A 12 -29.19 -7.13 -1.69
CA ALA A 12 -27.99 -7.91 -1.44
C ALA A 12 -26.93 -7.01 -0.79
N THR A 13 -26.67 -7.27 0.49
CA THR A 13 -25.40 -6.95 1.12
C THR A 13 -24.34 -7.80 0.41
N LEU A 14 -23.96 -7.40 -0.80
CA LEU A 14 -22.68 -7.78 -1.36
C LEU A 14 -21.68 -6.96 -0.56
N PRO A 15 -20.91 -7.55 0.38
CA PRO A 15 -19.72 -6.88 0.81
C PRO A 15 -18.91 -6.71 -0.47
N HIS A 16 -18.82 -5.47 -0.94
CA HIS A 16 -17.74 -5.06 -1.81
C HIS A 16 -16.47 -5.14 -0.95
N SER A 17 -16.04 -6.36 -0.61
CA SER A 17 -14.64 -6.64 -0.44
C SER A 17 -14.05 -6.46 -1.82
N SER A 18 -13.83 -5.18 -2.18
CA SER A 18 -12.75 -4.86 -3.07
C SER A 18 -11.57 -5.63 -2.51
N SER A 19 -11.24 -6.74 -3.16
CA SER A 19 -10.00 -7.44 -2.96
C SER A 19 -8.94 -6.50 -3.51
N ARG A 20 -8.69 -5.42 -2.76
CA ARG A 20 -7.48 -4.62 -2.83
C ARG A 20 -6.43 -5.63 -2.47
N ARG A 21 -5.93 -6.37 -3.48
CA ARG A 21 -5.02 -7.53 -3.34
C ARG A 21 -4.12 -7.26 -2.17
N GLN A 22 -4.35 -7.96 -1.07
CA GLN A 22 -3.71 -7.70 0.20
C GLN A 22 -2.21 -7.62 -0.05
N MET A 23 -1.61 -6.47 0.27
CA MET A 23 -0.17 -6.31 0.08
C MET A 23 0.55 -7.33 0.95
N SER A 24 1.56 -7.97 0.37
CA SER A 24 2.42 -8.93 1.05
C SER A 24 3.88 -8.52 0.89
N GLN A 25 4.73 -8.93 1.83
CA GLN A 25 6.17 -8.69 1.75
C GLN A 25 6.76 -9.28 0.46
N ALA A 26 6.29 -10.45 0.03
CA ALA A 26 6.74 -11.07 -1.22
C ALA A 26 6.49 -10.17 -2.44
N ARG A 27 5.35 -9.48 -2.48
CA ARG A 27 5.02 -8.56 -3.57
C ARG A 27 5.87 -7.29 -3.54
N LEU A 28 6.20 -6.77 -2.36
CA LEU A 28 7.16 -5.67 -2.20
C LEU A 28 8.56 -6.07 -2.66
N ASN A 29 9.01 -7.27 -2.28
CA ASN A 29 10.31 -7.81 -2.71
C ASN A 29 10.38 -7.95 -4.24
N ALA A 30 9.31 -8.43 -4.88
CA ALA A 30 9.24 -8.52 -6.33
C ALA A 30 9.30 -7.14 -7.02
N MET A 31 8.75 -6.09 -6.40
CA MET A 31 8.90 -4.72 -6.90
C MET A 31 10.35 -4.22 -6.78
N ALA A 32 11.00 -4.52 -5.65
CA ALA A 32 12.42 -4.20 -5.44
C ALA A 32 13.30 -4.90 -6.48
N ASP A 33 13.09 -6.19 -6.72
CA ASP A 33 13.79 -6.95 -7.74
C ASP A 33 13.61 -6.34 -9.14
N ALA A 34 12.37 -5.98 -9.50
CA ALA A 34 12.06 -5.36 -10.79
C ALA A 34 12.63 -3.93 -10.96
N CYS A 35 12.97 -3.25 -9.86
CA CYS A 35 13.63 -1.95 -9.88
C CYS A 35 15.15 -2.06 -9.65
N HIS A 36 15.71 -3.28 -9.59
CA HIS A 36 17.11 -3.52 -9.22
C HIS A 36 17.50 -2.81 -7.91
N ALA A 37 16.55 -2.74 -6.97
CA ALA A 37 16.71 -2.14 -5.65
C ALA A 37 16.91 -3.24 -4.58
N PRO A 38 17.67 -2.96 -3.51
CA PRO A 38 17.79 -3.88 -2.38
C PRO A 38 16.42 -4.18 -1.76
N ARG A 39 16.07 -5.47 -1.59
CA ARG A 39 14.81 -5.88 -0.93
C ARG A 39 14.64 -5.28 0.47
N LYS A 40 15.76 -5.02 1.18
CA LYS A 40 15.76 -4.37 2.50
C LYS A 40 15.23 -2.94 2.52
N TRP A 41 15.04 -2.30 1.35
CA TRP A 41 14.43 -0.98 1.26
C TRP A 41 12.93 -1.00 1.49
N VAL A 42 12.28 -2.16 1.45
CA VAL A 42 10.83 -2.26 1.60
C VAL A 42 10.46 -3.25 2.69
N GLU A 43 9.60 -2.81 3.60
CA GLU A 43 9.11 -3.61 4.71
C GLU A 43 7.60 -3.37 4.86
N LEU A 44 6.82 -4.44 4.92
CA LEU A 44 5.40 -4.37 5.26
C LEU A 44 5.24 -4.48 6.78
N ARG A 45 4.74 -3.42 7.42
CA ARG A 45 4.41 -3.40 8.85
C ARG A 45 2.89 -3.34 9.03
N GLY A 46 2.27 -4.50 9.19
CA GLY A 46 0.81 -4.60 9.21
C GLY A 46 0.21 -4.21 7.85
N ARG A 47 -0.37 -3.00 7.78
CA ARG A 47 -0.91 -2.43 6.51
C ARG A 47 -0.04 -1.32 5.92
N GLU A 48 1.00 -0.91 6.64
CA GLU A 48 1.90 0.17 6.25
C GLU A 48 3.04 -0.38 5.41
N VAL A 49 3.37 0.29 4.31
CA VAL A 49 4.59 0.04 3.55
C VAL A 49 5.65 1.04 3.97
N VAL A 50 6.71 0.55 4.58
CA VAL A 50 7.87 1.35 4.98
C VAL A 50 8.91 1.29 3.87
N PHE A 51 9.30 2.47 3.38
CA PHE A 51 10.34 2.64 2.37
C PHE A 51 11.60 3.26 2.98
N LYS A 52 12.73 2.55 2.87
CA LYS A 52 14.02 2.85 3.51
C LYS A 52 15.16 2.89 2.47
N ALA A 53 15.07 3.80 1.51
CA ALA A 53 16.17 4.01 0.57
C ALA A 53 17.38 4.60 1.31
N ASN A 54 18.58 4.26 0.85
CA ASN A 54 19.80 4.95 1.27
C ASN A 54 19.79 6.39 0.68
N PRO A 55 20.16 7.45 1.42
CA PRO A 55 20.36 8.78 0.87
C PRO A 55 21.23 8.83 -0.40
N ASP A 56 22.25 7.98 -0.48
CA ASP A 56 23.17 7.89 -1.64
C ASP A 56 22.67 6.95 -2.74
N ALA A 57 21.43 6.46 -2.63
CA ALA A 57 20.85 5.59 -3.64
C ALA A 57 20.68 6.31 -4.98
N GLU A 58 20.93 5.58 -6.06
CA GLU A 58 20.65 6.06 -7.41
C GLU A 58 19.19 6.51 -7.51
N TYR A 59 18.99 7.79 -7.87
CA TYR A 59 17.67 8.41 -7.98
C TYR A 59 16.69 7.60 -8.83
N LYS A 60 17.17 7.01 -9.94
CA LYS A 60 16.36 6.16 -10.83
C LYS A 60 15.73 4.96 -10.12
N LYS A 61 16.45 4.36 -9.16
CA LYS A 61 15.96 3.21 -8.37
C LYS A 61 14.88 3.67 -7.38
N ILE A 62 15.10 4.82 -6.72
CA ILE A 62 14.11 5.44 -5.83
C ILE A 62 12.82 5.74 -6.61
N GLU A 63 12.94 6.40 -7.75
CA GLU A 63 11.81 6.78 -8.59
C GLU A 63 11.01 5.54 -9.05
N CYS A 64 11.70 4.50 -9.52
CA CYS A 64 11.09 3.24 -9.91
C CYS A 64 10.28 2.61 -8.77
N MET A 65 10.87 2.55 -7.57
CA MET A 65 10.23 1.98 -6.39
C MET A 65 8.96 2.73 -6.01
N LEU A 66 9.03 4.06 -5.91
CA LEU A 66 7.89 4.89 -5.55
C LEU A 66 6.76 4.78 -6.57
N ARG A 67 7.08 4.71 -7.87
CA ARG A 67 6.08 4.51 -8.92
C ARG A 67 5.35 3.18 -8.76
N LYS A 68 6.07 2.08 -8.51
CA LYS A 68 5.46 0.75 -8.32
C LYS A 68 4.62 0.66 -7.05
N ILE A 69 5.09 1.22 -5.94
CA ILE A 69 4.35 1.20 -4.66
C ILE A 69 3.06 2.01 -4.77
N ARG A 70 3.10 3.22 -5.36
CA ARG A 70 1.91 4.07 -5.54
C ARG A 70 0.84 3.46 -6.44
N ALA A 71 1.21 2.56 -7.35
CA ALA A 71 0.26 1.86 -8.21
C ALA A 71 -0.58 0.81 -7.48
N VAL A 72 -0.20 0.41 -6.26
CA VAL A 72 -0.83 -0.69 -5.53
C VAL A 72 -1.19 -0.36 -4.08
N VAL A 73 -0.67 0.74 -3.55
CA VAL A 73 -0.87 1.20 -2.17
C VAL A 73 -1.40 2.62 -2.22
N ASP A 74 -2.46 2.84 -1.43
CA ASP A 74 -2.98 4.18 -1.17
C ASP A 74 -1.91 4.99 -0.43
N MET A 75 -1.59 6.18 -0.93
CA MET A 75 -0.44 6.99 -0.46
C MET A 75 -0.54 7.34 1.03
N THR A 76 -1.73 7.26 1.62
CA THR A 76 -2.00 7.39 3.05
C THR A 76 -1.37 6.28 3.92
N ASN A 77 -0.91 5.17 3.34
CA ASN A 77 -0.33 4.03 4.06
C ASN A 77 1.17 3.82 3.76
N ILE A 78 1.88 4.87 3.32
CA ILE A 78 3.31 4.82 3.01
C ILE A 78 4.09 5.64 4.02
N GLY A 79 4.97 4.98 4.79
CA GLY A 79 5.93 5.61 5.68
C GLY A 79 7.29 5.77 4.99
N PHE A 80 7.85 6.97 5.01
CA PHE A 80 9.18 7.28 4.48
C PHE A 80 10.16 7.45 5.63
N VAL A 81 11.20 6.63 5.70
CA VAL A 81 12.26 6.77 6.72
C VAL A 81 13.43 7.52 6.11
N GLY A 82 13.77 8.68 6.66
CA GLY A 82 14.91 9.50 6.20
C GLY A 82 14.72 11.02 6.23
N ASN A 83 13.61 11.55 6.75
CA ASN A 83 13.38 13.00 6.91
C ASN A 83 13.04 13.42 8.35
N ASP A 84 13.19 12.53 9.34
CA ASP A 84 12.78 12.80 10.73
C ASP A 84 13.91 13.46 11.55
N GLN A 85 14.59 14.44 10.95
CA GLN A 85 15.57 15.31 11.62
C GLN A 85 15.17 16.77 11.37
N ILE A 86 14.05 17.18 11.93
CA ILE A 86 13.94 18.52 12.50
C ILE A 86 13.40 18.32 13.90
N SER A 87 14.32 18.14 14.85
CA SER A 87 14.05 18.44 16.25
C SER A 87 13.62 19.91 16.30
N GLU A 88 12.34 20.19 16.53
CA GLU A 88 11.94 21.49 17.05
C GLU A 88 12.27 21.51 18.56
N ASP A 89 13.56 21.49 18.88
CA ASP A 89 14.04 22.06 20.14
C ASP A 89 14.16 23.57 19.90
N LYS A 90 13.09 24.31 20.24
CA LYS A 90 13.14 25.48 21.14
C LYS A 90 11.76 26.13 21.31
#